data_AF-A0A5C8UYJ7-F1
#
_entry.id   AF-A0A5C8UYJ7-F1
#
_cell.length_a   1.000
_cell.length_b   1.000
_cell.length_c   1.000
_cell.angle_alpha   90.00
_cell.angle_beta   90.00
_cell.angle_gamma   90.00
#
_symmetry.space_group_name_H-M   'P 1'
#
loop_
_entity.id
_entity.type
_entity.pdbx_description
1 polymer ?
#
loop_
_entity_poly.entity_id
_entity_poly.type
_entity_poly.pdbx_seq_one_letter_code
_entity_poly.pdbx_strand_id
1 'polypeptide(L)'
;DPFLKNEPLWSLSYEFFFYAIFPAVLYLGSRRPILTNHVIGFFCCCSYMWYSYSPGHFSLVMSYFLIWWTGAMAAKSYLDGFCSFSKIGSAVGWLFALFCISLIIVAKHGFQGFHQYPFLQARHFGCALFLLAVGISPFGETLSRKIKVWRISLSYVASISYGLY
;
A
#
# COMPACT_ATOMS: atom_id res chain seq x y z
N ASP A 1 9.22 -13.51 -13.55
CA ASP A 1 10.56 -13.52 -12.92
C ASP A 1 11.17 -12.13 -12.91
N PRO A 2 11.78 -11.69 -11.79
CA PRO A 2 12.52 -10.43 -11.75
C PRO A 2 13.74 -10.49 -12.66
N PHE A 3 14.18 -9.33 -13.17
CA PHE A 3 15.38 -9.23 -14.00
C PHE A 3 16.58 -9.88 -13.26
N LEU A 4 17.22 -10.86 -13.89
CA LEU A 4 18.33 -11.66 -13.33
C LEU A 4 18.01 -12.46 -12.05
N LYS A 5 16.74 -12.79 -11.76
CA LYS A 5 16.34 -13.46 -10.49
C LYS A 5 16.73 -12.67 -9.23
N ASN A 6 16.95 -11.35 -9.36
CA ASN A 6 17.28 -10.48 -8.25
C ASN A 6 16.03 -10.08 -7.46
N GLU A 7 15.45 -11.03 -6.75
CA GLU A 7 14.33 -10.80 -5.83
C GLU A 7 14.58 -9.67 -4.80
N PRO A 8 15.80 -9.47 -4.25
CA PRO A 8 16.05 -8.38 -3.30
C PRO A 8 16.04 -6.98 -3.91
N LEU A 9 16.48 -6.83 -5.17
CA LEU A 9 16.44 -5.54 -5.87
C LEU A 9 15.01 -5.12 -6.21
N TRP A 10 14.09 -6.08 -6.30
CA TRP A 10 12.69 -5.79 -6.57
C TRP A 10 12.06 -4.98 -5.44
N SER A 11 12.27 -5.38 -4.18
CA SER A 11 11.80 -4.63 -3.00
C SER A 11 12.46 -3.26 -2.87
N LEU A 12 13.77 -3.20 -3.07
CA LEU A 12 14.54 -1.96 -3.02
C LEU A 12 14.07 -0.93 -4.08
N SER A 13 13.73 -1.40 -5.28
CA SER A 13 13.40 -0.52 -6.41
C SER A 13 12.12 0.30 -6.18
N TYR A 14 11.07 -0.29 -5.61
CA TYR A 14 9.85 0.48 -5.31
C TYR A 14 10.02 1.32 -4.04
N GLU A 15 10.79 0.85 -3.05
CA GLU A 15 11.03 1.64 -1.83
C GLU A 15 11.74 2.95 -2.17
N PHE A 16 12.83 2.89 -2.93
CA PHE A 16 13.52 4.09 -3.39
C PHE A 16 12.57 5.03 -4.14
N PHE A 17 11.75 4.50 -5.06
CA PHE A 17 10.79 5.29 -5.80
C PHE A 17 9.76 5.96 -4.88
N PHE A 18 9.20 5.22 -3.92
CA PHE A 18 8.21 5.73 -2.97
C PHE A 18 8.81 6.83 -2.09
N TYR A 19 10.04 6.66 -1.62
CA TYR A 19 10.73 7.70 -0.85
C TYR A 19 11.05 8.94 -1.67
N ALA A 20 11.44 8.78 -2.92
CA ALA A 20 11.74 9.90 -3.80
C ALA A 20 10.51 10.77 -4.05
N ILE A 21 9.33 10.15 -4.28
CA ILE A 21 8.10 10.90 -4.55
C ILE A 21 7.40 11.38 -3.29
N PHE A 22 7.63 10.73 -2.14
CA PHE A 22 6.88 10.99 -0.91
C PHE A 22 6.89 12.45 -0.46
N PRO A 23 8.00 13.20 -0.43
CA PRO A 23 8.00 14.60 0.00
C PRO A 23 7.05 15.48 -0.81
N ALA A 24 7.04 15.31 -2.14
CA ALA A 24 6.15 16.05 -3.02
C ALA A 24 4.68 15.67 -2.79
N VAL A 25 4.42 14.37 -2.65
CA VAL A 25 3.06 13.87 -2.40
C VAL A 25 2.55 14.29 -1.02
N LEU A 26 3.42 14.29 0.01
CA LEU A 26 3.10 14.73 1.36
C LEU A 26 2.79 16.22 1.39
N TYR A 27 3.59 17.03 0.69
CA TYR A 27 3.32 18.46 0.55
C TYR A 27 1.94 18.71 -0.07
N LEU A 28 1.61 18.04 -1.17
CA LEU A 28 0.29 18.14 -1.81
C LEU A 28 -0.83 17.66 -0.88
N GLY A 29 -0.63 16.51 -0.23
CA GLY A 29 -1.60 15.91 0.69
C GLY A 29 -1.85 16.75 1.95
N SER A 30 -0.88 17.56 2.38
CA SER A 30 -1.08 18.52 3.48
C SER A 30 -2.03 19.66 3.11
N ARG A 31 -2.05 20.08 1.84
CA ARG A 31 -2.86 21.20 1.35
C ARG A 31 -4.22 20.77 0.82
N ARG A 32 -4.29 19.63 0.12
CA ARG A 32 -5.50 19.14 -0.54
C ARG A 32 -5.65 17.63 -0.38
N PRO A 33 -5.85 17.11 0.85
CA PRO A 33 -5.80 15.67 1.15
C PRO A 33 -6.74 14.83 0.29
N ILE A 34 -7.99 15.27 0.11
CA ILE A 34 -9.00 14.55 -0.68
C ILE A 34 -8.57 14.48 -2.14
N LEU A 35 -8.22 15.61 -2.74
CA LEU A 35 -7.78 15.67 -4.14
C LEU A 35 -6.53 14.81 -4.36
N THR A 36 -5.54 14.89 -3.45
CA THR A 36 -4.33 14.07 -3.51
C THR A 36 -4.67 12.57 -3.49
N ASN A 37 -5.59 12.13 -2.63
CA ASN A 37 -6.02 10.74 -2.59
C ASN A 37 -6.68 10.31 -3.91
N HIS A 38 -7.51 11.15 -4.52
CA HIS A 38 -8.12 10.85 -5.82
C HIS A 38 -7.10 10.78 -6.96
N VAL A 39 -6.16 11.72 -7.00
CA VAL A 39 -5.10 11.73 -8.02
C VAL A 39 -4.24 10.48 -7.91
N ILE A 40 -3.73 10.16 -6.70
CA ILE A 40 -2.91 8.97 -6.48
C ILE A 40 -3.70 7.70 -6.82
N GLY A 41 -4.91 7.58 -6.29
CA GLY A 41 -5.76 6.41 -6.53
C GLY A 41 -6.04 6.19 -8.02
N PHE A 42 -6.39 7.25 -8.74
CA PHE A 42 -6.59 7.22 -10.18
C PHE A 42 -5.33 6.73 -10.92
N PHE A 43 -4.16 7.34 -10.67
CA PHE A 43 -2.92 6.95 -11.34
C PHE A 43 -2.49 5.52 -11.00
N CYS A 44 -2.67 5.07 -9.76
CA CYS A 44 -2.33 3.69 -9.36
C CYS A 44 -3.25 2.67 -10.05
N CYS A 45 -4.56 2.93 -10.09
CA CYS A 45 -5.52 2.08 -10.80
C CYS A 45 -5.24 2.04 -12.31
N CYS A 46 -5.03 3.20 -12.95
CA CYS A 46 -4.68 3.26 -14.36
C CYS A 46 -3.35 2.54 -14.66
N SER A 47 -2.35 2.67 -13.79
CA SER A 47 -1.06 1.99 -13.94
C SER A 47 -1.21 0.48 -13.85
N TYR A 48 -2.04 -0.02 -12.95
CA TYR A 48 -2.28 -1.46 -12.83
C TYR A 48 -3.10 -2.01 -14.01
N MET A 49 -4.10 -1.27 -14.49
CA MET A 49 -4.80 -1.62 -15.73
C MET A 49 -3.82 -1.65 -16.90
N TRP A 50 -2.94 -0.66 -17.04
CA TRP A 50 -1.91 -0.63 -18.07
C TRP A 50 -0.97 -1.83 -17.97
N TYR A 51 -0.53 -2.17 -16.75
CA TYR A 51 0.30 -3.36 -16.50
C TYR A 51 -0.36 -4.65 -17.01
N SER A 52 -1.68 -4.77 -16.93
CA SER A 52 -2.40 -5.95 -17.45
C SER A 52 -2.38 -6.09 -18.97
N TYR A 53 -2.20 -4.98 -19.71
CA TYR A 53 -2.08 -4.98 -21.17
C TYR A 53 -0.63 -5.01 -21.64
N SER A 54 0.24 -4.25 -20.97
CA SER A 54 1.67 -4.14 -21.28
C SER A 54 2.46 -4.26 -19.96
N PRO A 55 2.88 -5.49 -19.60
CA PRO A 55 3.59 -5.74 -18.36
C PRO A 55 4.90 -4.96 -18.32
N GLY A 56 4.95 -3.95 -17.45
CA GLY A 56 6.11 -3.08 -17.25
C GLY A 56 6.44 -2.95 -15.76
N HIS A 57 7.73 -2.89 -15.43
CA HIS A 57 8.16 -2.73 -14.04
C HIS A 57 7.60 -1.45 -13.42
N PHE A 58 7.69 -0.33 -14.14
CA PHE A 58 7.24 0.97 -13.65
C PHE A 58 5.73 1.03 -13.39
N SER A 59 4.92 0.45 -14.28
CA SER A 59 3.46 0.42 -14.11
C SER A 59 3.05 -0.44 -12.91
N LEU A 60 3.78 -1.53 -12.66
CA LEU A 60 3.60 -2.33 -11.46
C LEU A 60 3.98 -1.53 -10.21
N VAL A 61 5.20 -0.97 -10.15
CA VAL A 61 5.68 -0.17 -9.01
C VAL A 61 4.70 0.96 -8.67
N MET A 62 4.23 1.71 -9.68
CA MET A 62 3.27 2.79 -9.47
C MET A 62 1.95 2.29 -8.88
N SER A 63 1.46 1.10 -9.26
CA SER A 63 0.24 0.56 -8.66
C SER A 63 0.38 0.19 -7.18
N TYR A 64 1.56 -0.29 -6.75
CA TYR A 64 1.86 -0.57 -5.35
C TYR A 64 1.93 0.69 -4.48
N PHE A 65 2.16 1.85 -5.08
CA PHE A 65 2.24 3.11 -4.32
C PHE A 65 0.97 3.40 -3.53
N LEU A 66 -0.20 2.92 -3.98
CA LEU A 66 -1.46 3.09 -3.25
C LEU A 66 -1.49 2.32 -1.91
N ILE A 67 -0.89 1.13 -1.85
CA ILE A 67 -0.74 0.39 -0.58
C ILE A 67 0.11 1.22 0.38
N TRP A 68 1.24 1.73 -0.12
CA TRP A 68 2.15 2.53 0.67
C TRP A 68 1.48 3.83 1.17
N TRP A 69 0.79 4.54 0.28
CA TRP A 69 0.10 5.80 0.58
C TRP A 69 -1.03 5.61 1.58
N THR A 70 -1.84 4.55 1.44
CA THR A 70 -2.90 4.23 2.43
C THR A 70 -2.32 3.93 3.80
N GLY A 71 -1.19 3.24 3.88
CA GLY A 71 -0.42 3.05 5.11
C GLY A 71 0.05 4.38 5.72
N ALA A 72 0.61 5.28 4.90
CA ALA A 72 1.03 6.61 5.36
C ALA A 72 -0.15 7.45 5.89
N MET A 73 -1.31 7.39 5.25
CA MET A 73 -2.53 8.07 5.71
C MET A 73 -3.06 7.48 7.01
N ALA A 74 -3.03 6.15 7.16
CA ALA A 74 -3.41 5.48 8.40
C ALA A 74 -2.46 5.86 9.56
N ALA A 75 -1.15 5.89 9.31
CA ALA A 75 -0.16 6.33 10.29
C ALA A 75 -0.38 7.80 10.70
N LYS A 76 -0.63 8.70 9.74
CA LYS A 76 -0.98 10.10 10.02
C LYS A 76 -2.25 10.20 10.88
N SER A 77 -3.31 9.49 10.51
CA SER A 77 -4.55 9.50 11.29
C SER A 77 -4.33 8.98 12.71
N TYR A 78 -3.49 7.97 12.89
CA TYR A 78 -3.13 7.46 14.21
C TYR A 78 -2.36 8.49 15.06
N LEU A 79 -1.43 9.25 14.45
CA LEU A 79 -0.72 10.33 15.13
C LEU A 79 -1.66 11.47 15.55
N ASP A 80 -2.73 11.72 14.81
CA ASP A 80 -3.78 12.66 15.19
C ASP A 80 -4.72 12.14 16.30
N GLY A 81 -4.42 10.98 16.89
CA GLY A 81 -5.09 10.43 18.08
C GLY A 81 -5.76 9.07 17.84
N PHE A 82 -6.41 8.86 16.69
CA PHE A 82 -7.04 7.60 16.33
C PHE A 82 -7.17 7.43 14.81
N CYS A 83 -6.94 6.20 14.34
CA CYS A 83 -7.12 5.84 12.93
C CYS A 83 -8.61 5.73 12.60
N SER A 84 -9.23 6.81 12.14
CA SER A 84 -10.65 6.83 11.79
C SER A 84 -10.84 6.64 10.29
N PHE A 85 -11.82 5.81 9.92
CA PHE A 85 -12.25 5.64 8.53
C PHE A 85 -12.65 6.98 7.88
N SER A 86 -13.20 7.93 8.64
CA SER A 86 -13.56 9.26 8.10
C SER A 86 -12.37 10.05 7.54
N LYS A 87 -11.16 9.82 8.06
CA LYS A 87 -9.95 10.53 7.64
C LYS A 87 -9.24 9.86 6.46
N ILE A 88 -9.35 8.55 6.34
CA ILE A 88 -8.62 7.75 5.33
C ILE A 88 -9.52 7.08 4.29
N GLY A 89 -10.85 7.27 4.42
CA GLY A 89 -11.85 6.53 3.64
C GLY A 89 -11.71 6.69 2.13
N SER A 90 -11.28 7.86 1.63
CA SER A 90 -11.02 8.03 0.19
C SER A 90 -9.84 7.21 -0.29
N ALA A 91 -8.75 7.13 0.48
CA ALA A 91 -7.60 6.30 0.14
C ALA A 91 -7.94 4.80 0.24
N VAL A 92 -8.70 4.39 1.27
CA VAL A 92 -9.20 3.02 1.41
C VAL A 92 -10.14 2.65 0.27
N GLY A 93 -11.03 3.56 -0.14
CA GLY A 93 -11.94 3.35 -1.28
C GLY A 93 -11.19 3.10 -2.59
N TRP A 94 -10.11 3.83 -2.84
CA TRP A 94 -9.25 3.56 -4.00
C TRP A 94 -8.50 2.23 -3.88
N LEU A 95 -8.00 1.87 -2.70
CA LEU A 95 -7.35 0.57 -2.51
C LEU A 95 -8.35 -0.58 -2.72
N PHE A 96 -9.59 -0.41 -2.28
CA PHE A 96 -10.68 -1.34 -2.57
C PHE A 96 -10.97 -1.43 -4.06
N ALA A 97 -11.03 -0.29 -4.76
CA ALA A 97 -11.18 -0.28 -6.22
C ALA A 97 -10.03 -1.01 -6.93
N LEU A 98 -8.78 -0.79 -6.50
CA LEU A 98 -7.60 -1.47 -7.04
C LEU A 98 -7.66 -2.99 -6.80
N PHE A 99 -8.11 -3.41 -5.62
CA PHE A 99 -8.36 -4.82 -5.31
C PHE A 99 -9.44 -5.41 -6.23
N CYS A 100 -10.58 -4.74 -6.42
CA CYS A 100 -11.62 -5.19 -7.36
C CYS A 100 -11.09 -5.31 -8.79
N ILE A 101 -10.30 -4.33 -9.26
CA ILE A 101 -9.64 -4.39 -10.58
C ILE A 101 -8.75 -5.64 -10.67
N SER A 102 -7.99 -5.96 -9.62
CA SER A 102 -7.15 -7.16 -9.59
C SER A 102 -7.95 -8.46 -9.64
N LEU A 103 -9.08 -8.55 -8.95
CA LEU A 103 -9.97 -9.70 -9.04
C LEU A 103 -10.55 -9.87 -10.44
N ILE A 104 -10.92 -8.76 -11.11
CA ILE A 104 -11.39 -8.79 -12.50
C ILE A 104 -10.28 -9.30 -13.44
N ILE A 105 -9.04 -8.84 -13.25
CA ILE A 105 -7.90 -9.30 -14.05
C ILE A 105 -7.62 -10.79 -13.82
N VAL A 106 -7.69 -11.25 -12.57
CA VAL A 106 -7.58 -12.68 -12.21
C VAL A 106 -8.69 -13.50 -12.88
N ALA A 107 -9.94 -13.03 -12.84
CA ALA A 107 -11.04 -13.71 -13.50
C ALA A 107 -10.85 -13.80 -15.03
N LYS A 108 -10.23 -12.80 -15.65
CA LYS A 108 -9.96 -12.77 -17.10
C LYS A 108 -8.78 -13.65 -17.54
N HIS A 109 -7.67 -13.62 -16.80
CA HIS A 109 -6.45 -14.34 -17.18
C HIS A 109 -6.34 -15.73 -16.55
N GLY A 110 -7.22 -16.06 -15.60
CA GLY A 110 -7.22 -17.30 -14.86
C GLY A 110 -6.27 -17.30 -13.66
N PHE A 111 -6.44 -18.30 -12.80
CA PHE A 111 -5.58 -18.53 -11.66
C PHE A 111 -4.39 -19.41 -12.07
N GLN A 112 -3.18 -18.86 -12.04
CA GLN A 112 -1.95 -19.61 -12.38
C GLN A 112 -1.19 -20.13 -11.16
N GLY A 113 -1.56 -19.68 -9.95
CA GLY A 113 -0.94 -20.12 -8.71
C GLY A 113 -0.94 -19.03 -7.64
N PHE A 114 -0.67 -19.42 -6.39
CA PHE A 114 -0.73 -18.51 -5.25
C PHE A 114 0.36 -17.42 -5.24
N HIS A 115 1.50 -17.70 -5.88
CA HIS A 115 2.67 -16.82 -5.94
C HIS A 115 2.86 -16.15 -7.30
N GLN A 116 1.93 -16.35 -8.23
CA GLN A 116 2.08 -15.94 -9.63
C GLN A 116 1.07 -14.84 -9.99
N TYR A 117 1.47 -13.97 -10.90
CA TYR A 117 0.53 -13.08 -11.57
C TYR A 117 -0.54 -13.92 -12.29
N PRO A 118 -1.83 -13.53 -12.25
CA PRO A 118 -2.40 -12.27 -11.71
C PRO A 118 -2.80 -12.30 -10.23
N PHE A 119 -2.82 -13.47 -9.59
CA PHE A 119 -3.36 -13.62 -8.24
C PHE A 119 -2.48 -13.01 -7.16
N LEU A 120 -1.16 -12.97 -7.39
CA LEU A 120 -0.18 -12.37 -6.49
C LEU A 120 -0.57 -10.94 -6.08
N GLN A 121 -0.96 -10.11 -7.04
CA GLN A 121 -1.34 -8.71 -6.81
C GLN A 121 -2.65 -8.60 -6.05
N ALA A 122 -3.65 -9.41 -6.41
CA ALA A 122 -4.92 -9.46 -5.69
C ALA A 122 -4.72 -9.83 -4.20
N ARG A 123 -3.84 -10.79 -3.94
CA ARG A 123 -3.44 -11.16 -2.57
C ARG A 123 -2.80 -9.99 -1.83
N HIS A 124 -1.88 -9.25 -2.44
CA HIS A 124 -1.24 -8.10 -1.79
C HIS A 124 -2.23 -6.98 -1.47
N PHE A 125 -3.09 -6.60 -2.43
CA PHE A 125 -4.11 -5.57 -2.20
C PHE A 125 -5.15 -6.02 -1.17
N GLY A 126 -5.60 -7.27 -1.24
CA GLY A 126 -6.51 -7.86 -0.26
C GLY A 126 -5.92 -7.93 1.14
N CYS A 127 -4.65 -8.32 1.26
CA CYS A 127 -3.93 -8.33 2.54
C CYS A 127 -3.79 -6.92 3.12
N ALA A 128 -3.45 -5.93 2.30
CA ALA A 128 -3.38 -4.53 2.73
C ALA A 128 -4.74 -4.02 3.25
N LEU A 129 -5.84 -4.32 2.54
CA LEU A 129 -7.20 -4.00 2.98
C LEU A 129 -7.55 -4.69 4.30
N PHE A 130 -7.23 -5.98 4.42
CA PHE A 130 -7.47 -6.75 5.63
C PHE A 130 -6.72 -6.15 6.83
N LEU A 131 -5.43 -5.87 6.69
CA LEU A 131 -4.62 -5.26 7.74
C LEU A 131 -5.12 -3.87 8.12
N LEU A 132 -5.55 -3.06 7.14
CA LEU A 132 -6.17 -1.76 7.41
C LEU A 132 -7.50 -1.92 8.16
N ALA A 133 -8.35 -2.85 7.76
CA ALA A 133 -9.62 -3.12 8.42
C ALA A 133 -9.40 -3.55 9.88
N VAL A 134 -8.42 -4.44 10.12
CA VAL A 134 -8.01 -4.83 11.48
C VAL A 134 -7.49 -3.62 12.25
N GLY A 135 -6.64 -2.78 11.65
CA GLY A 135 -6.06 -1.60 12.28
C GLY A 135 -7.06 -0.52 12.67
N ILE A 136 -8.13 -0.33 11.89
CA ILE A 136 -9.21 0.64 12.15
C ILE A 136 -10.26 0.07 13.11
N SER A 137 -10.36 -1.26 13.23
CA SER A 137 -11.34 -1.92 14.09
C SER A 137 -11.09 -1.66 15.60
N PRO A 138 -12.09 -1.86 16.47
CA PRO A 138 -11.92 -1.80 17.93
C PRO A 138 -10.84 -2.76 18.46
N PHE A 139 -10.60 -3.87 17.74
CA PHE A 139 -9.50 -4.79 18.05
C PHE A 139 -8.14 -4.11 17.81
N GLY A 140 -7.97 -3.45 16.67
CA GLY A 140 -6.78 -2.65 16.36
C GLY A 140 -6.55 -1.55 17.39
N GLU A 141 -7.61 -0.90 17.85
CA GLU A 141 -7.52 0.10 18.91
C GLU A 141 -7.00 -0.49 20.22
N THR A 142 -7.60 -1.59 20.68
CA THR A 142 -7.21 -2.28 21.91
C THR A 142 -5.75 -2.76 21.83
N LEU A 143 -5.38 -3.32 20.68
CA LEU A 143 -4.02 -3.77 20.41
C LEU A 143 -3.04 -2.59 20.44
N SER A 144 -3.35 -1.47 19.80
CA SER A 144 -2.49 -0.27 19.79
C SER A 144 -2.25 0.28 21.20
N ARG A 145 -3.30 0.29 22.05
CA ARG A 145 -3.20 0.74 23.45
C ARG A 145 -2.29 -0.16 24.27
N LYS A 146 -2.36 -1.48 24.08
CA LYS A 146 -1.46 -2.45 24.76
C LYS A 146 -0.03 -2.36 24.23
N ILE A 147 0.14 -2.16 22.92
CA ILE A 147 1.44 -2.04 22.26
C ILE A 147 2.17 -0.75 22.64
N LYS A 148 1.48 0.32 23.07
CA LYS A 148 2.13 1.56 23.56
C LYS A 148 3.20 1.29 24.64
N VAL A 149 3.02 0.26 25.46
CA VAL A 149 3.98 -0.18 26.47
C VAL A 149 5.33 -0.59 25.86
N TRP A 150 5.31 -1.12 24.64
CA TRP A 150 6.47 -1.66 23.92
C TRP A 150 6.97 -0.76 22.79
N ARG A 151 6.44 0.47 22.68
CA ARG A 151 6.69 1.38 21.55
C ARG A 151 8.17 1.62 21.29
N ILE A 152 8.98 1.78 22.35
CA ILE A 152 10.41 2.04 22.25
C ILE A 152 11.12 0.82 21.64
N SER A 153 10.93 -0.37 22.21
CA SER A 153 11.56 -1.59 21.72
C SER A 153 11.15 -1.92 20.28
N LEU A 154 9.87 -1.75 19.95
CA LEU A 154 9.37 -1.96 18.59
C LEU A 154 9.90 -0.92 17.59
N SER A 155 10.17 0.31 18.03
CA SER A 155 10.78 1.32 17.15
C SER A 155 12.22 0.98 16.77
N TYR A 156 13.00 0.41 17.69
CA TYR A 156 14.35 -0.08 17.38
C TYR A 156 14.31 -1.28 16.44
N VAL A 157 13.42 -2.23 16.67
CA VAL A 157 13.26 -3.40 15.78
C VAL A 157 12.75 -2.96 14.39
N ALA A 158 11.83 -2.00 14.32
CA ALA A 158 11.37 -1.44 13.05
C ALA A 158 12.52 -0.73 12.31
N SER A 159 13.39 -0.01 13.01
CA SER A 159 14.56 0.62 12.39
C SER A 159 15.59 -0.39 11.87
N ILE A 160 15.73 -1.54 12.54
CA ILE A 160 16.58 -2.65 12.08
C ILE A 160 15.95 -3.35 10.89
N SER A 161 14.63 -3.55 10.87
CA SER A 161 13.92 -4.02 9.67
C SER A 161 14.10 -3.06 8.50
N TYR A 162 14.20 -1.76 8.75
CA TYR A 162 14.51 -0.74 7.74
C TYR A 162 15.96 -0.74 7.28
N GLY A 163 16.91 -1.11 8.15
CA GLY A 163 18.34 -1.14 7.86
C GLY A 163 18.89 -2.49 7.39
N LEU A 164 18.08 -3.55 7.44
CA LEU A 164 18.41 -4.90 6.96
C LEU A 164 17.84 -5.21 5.56
N TYR A 165 17.02 -4.32 5.00
CA TYR A 165 16.75 -4.28 3.55
C TYR A 165 17.84 -3.49 2.84
#